data_AF-A0A173MCB6-F1
#
_entry.id   AF-A0A173MCB6-F1
#
_cell.length_a   1.000
_cell.length_b   1.000
_cell.length_c   1.000
_cell.angle_alpha   90.00
_cell.angle_beta   90.00
_cell.angle_gamma   90.00
#
_symmetry.space_group_name_H-M   'P 1'
#
loop_
_entity.id
_entity.type
_entity.pdbx_description
1 polymer ?
#
loop_
_entity_poly.entity_id
_entity_poly.type
_entity_poly.pdbx_seq_one_letter_code
_entity_poly.pdbx_strand_id
1 'polypeptide(L)'
;MRNFEDILADEQDDLNDEELLKYLEGQLDAAQQHNVEKKMADSAFLNDAMEGLASFPSKKQLKAQVKHLNKGLQNQLDTRKQRKEKRKIKDLPWILVAAVIILLLCVLGYTVLHLYHHHFTLKGR
;
A
#
# COMPACT_ATOMS: atom_id res chain seq x y z
N MET A 1 5.74 -0.11 17.40
CA MET A 1 5.11 0.56 16.24
C MET A 1 3.66 0.74 16.59
N ARG A 2 3.12 1.97 16.58
CA ARG A 2 1.69 2.20 16.82
C ARG A 2 0.92 1.73 15.59
N ASN A 3 -0.04 0.82 15.76
CA ASN A 3 -0.91 0.37 14.69
C ASN A 3 -1.95 1.46 14.42
N PHE A 4 -2.09 1.87 13.17
CA PHE A 4 -3.06 2.90 12.77
C PHE A 4 -4.50 2.39 12.85
N GLU A 5 -4.69 1.06 12.86
CA GLU A 5 -5.98 0.41 13.05
C GLU A 5 -6.59 0.75 14.42
N ASP A 6 -5.79 0.82 15.50
CA ASP A 6 -6.27 1.18 16.83
C ASP A 6 -6.72 2.64 16.95
N ILE A 7 -6.19 3.54 16.12
CA ILE A 7 -6.54 4.98 16.16
C ILE A 7 -7.91 5.24 15.51
N LEU A 8 -8.35 4.36 14.60
CA LEU A 8 -9.65 4.47 13.91
C LEU A 8 -10.69 3.48 14.45
N ALA A 9 -10.29 2.46 15.21
CA ALA A 9 -11.20 1.48 15.76
C ALA A 9 -11.98 1.99 16.98
N ASP A 10 -11.40 2.92 17.75
CA ASP A 10 -12.02 3.47 18.97
C ASP A 10 -13.08 4.55 18.67
N GLU A 11 -13.09 5.10 17.45
CA GLU A 11 -14.09 6.05 16.93
C GLU A 11 -15.11 5.39 15.97
N GLN A 12 -15.22 4.06 15.96
CA GLN A 12 -16.39 3.39 15.37
C GLN A 12 -17.59 3.56 16.30
N ASP A 13 -18.01 4.81 16.46
CA ASP A 13 -19.40 5.15 16.74
C ASP A 13 -20.21 4.41 15.66
N ASP A 14 -21.18 3.57 16.06
CA ASP A 14 -21.81 2.50 15.28
C ASP A 14 -22.60 2.97 14.01
N LEU A 15 -22.30 4.12 13.43
CA LEU A 15 -22.90 4.69 12.23
C LEU A 15 -22.00 4.53 11.02
N ASN A 16 -22.49 3.77 10.04
CA ASN A 16 -21.83 3.62 8.76
C ASN A 16 -22.06 4.88 7.89
N ASP A 17 -21.03 5.35 7.18
CA ASP A 17 -21.10 6.47 6.24
C ASP A 17 -22.25 6.33 5.22
N GLU A 18 -22.53 5.10 4.78
CA GLU A 18 -23.65 4.81 3.87
C GLU A 18 -25.02 5.06 4.51
N GLU A 19 -25.17 4.83 5.81
CA GLU A 19 -26.44 5.11 6.53
C GLU A 19 -26.66 6.61 6.68
N LEU A 20 -25.62 7.39 7.01
CA LEU A 20 -25.69 8.86 7.08
C LEU A 20 -26.05 9.48 5.72
N LEU A 21 -25.47 8.97 4.64
CA LEU A 21 -25.82 9.40 3.28
C LEU A 21 -27.29 9.09 2.94
N LYS A 22 -27.78 7.90 3.30
CA LYS A 22 -29.20 7.53 3.09
C LYS A 22 -30.14 8.36 3.95
N TYR A 23 -29.75 8.68 5.18
CA TYR A 23 -30.49 9.58 6.08
C TYR A 23 -30.63 10.96 5.43
N LEU A 24 -29.53 11.55 4.96
CA LEU A 24 -29.55 12.81 4.21
C LEU A 24 -30.42 12.74 2.95
N GLU A 25 -30.41 11.61 2.23
CA GLU A 25 -31.20 11.41 1.02
C GLU A 25 -32.69 11.11 1.30
N GLY A 26 -33.09 10.94 2.56
CA GLY A 26 -34.46 10.61 2.96
C GLY A 26 -34.88 9.18 2.58
N GLN A 27 -33.91 8.27 2.45
CA GLN A 27 -34.10 6.89 1.97
C GLN A 27 -34.14 5.84 3.09
N LEU A 28 -34.05 6.25 4.35
CA LEU A 28 -34.14 5.36 5.51
C LEU A 28 -35.59 5.21 5.99
N ASP A 29 -35.94 4.01 6.49
CA ASP A 29 -37.21 3.76 7.16
C ASP A 29 -37.27 4.44 8.54
N ALA A 30 -38.47 4.65 9.09
CA ALA A 30 -38.69 5.38 10.33
C ALA A 30 -37.90 4.81 11.53
N ALA A 31 -37.79 3.48 11.61
CA ALA A 31 -36.99 2.82 12.65
C ALA A 31 -35.49 3.12 12.52
N GLN A 32 -34.99 3.21 11.29
CA GLN A 32 -33.58 3.51 11.01
C GLN A 32 -33.26 4.97 11.24
N GLN A 33 -34.16 5.89 10.83
CA GLN A 33 -34.01 7.32 11.10
C GLN A 33 -33.92 7.60 12.61
N HIS A 34 -34.81 7.00 13.40
CA HIS A 34 -34.78 7.16 14.86
C HIS A 34 -33.48 6.69 15.50
N ASN A 35 -32.90 5.59 15.01
CA ASN A 35 -31.60 5.11 15.48
C ASN A 35 -30.46 6.08 15.13
N VAL A 36 -30.49 6.69 13.94
CA VAL A 36 -29.51 7.70 13.54
C VAL A 36 -29.65 8.95 14.40
N GLU A 37 -30.87 9.44 14.62
CA GLU A 37 -31.17 10.59 15.49
C GLU A 37 -30.69 10.38 16.93
N LYS A 38 -30.92 9.19 17.49
CA LYS A 38 -30.45 8.85 18.84
C LYS A 38 -28.93 8.93 18.94
N LYS A 39 -28.22 8.34 17.97
CA LYS A 39 -26.76 8.35 17.95
C LYS A 39 -26.17 9.76 17.68
N MET A 40 -26.82 10.57 16.84
CA MET A 40 -26.45 11.98 16.66
C MET A 40 -26.62 12.79 17.95
N ALA A 41 -27.65 12.50 18.75
CA ALA A 41 -27.86 13.16 20.04
C ALA A 41 -26.79 12.77 21.08
N ASP A 42 -26.30 11.53 21.02
CA ASP A 42 -25.27 11.02 21.93
C ASP A 42 -23.84 11.48 21.53
N SER A 43 -23.63 11.93 20.28
CA SER A 43 -22.32 12.25 19.71
C SER A 43 -22.27 13.67 19.14
N ALA A 44 -21.62 14.58 19.90
CA ALA A 44 -21.41 15.98 19.48
C ALA A 44 -20.62 16.08 18.15
N PHE A 45 -19.69 15.14 17.92
CA PHE A 45 -18.92 15.06 16.68
C PHE A 45 -19.81 14.72 15.48
N LEU A 46 -20.65 13.69 15.59
CA LEU A 46 -21.55 13.30 14.51
C LEU A 46 -22.57 14.39 14.19
N ASN A 47 -23.08 15.08 15.21
CA ASN A 47 -24.00 16.20 15.02
C ASN A 47 -23.35 17.35 14.22
N ASP A 48 -22.12 17.75 14.57
CA ASP A 48 -21.36 18.78 13.84
C ASP A 48 -21.02 18.34 12.41
N ALA A 49 -20.58 17.09 12.24
CA ALA A 49 -20.30 16.51 10.92
C ALA A 49 -21.55 16.49 10.02
N MET A 50 -22.72 16.16 10.59
CA MET A 50 -23.99 16.16 9.88
C MET A 50 -24.47 17.55 9.47
N GLU A 51 -24.28 18.56 10.32
CA GLU A 51 -24.54 19.95 9.96
C GLU A 51 -23.64 20.40 8.80
N GLY A 52 -22.34 20.10 8.87
CA GLY A 52 -21.40 20.33 7.78
C GLY A 52 -21.78 19.61 6.49
N LEU A 53 -22.25 18.38 6.58
CA LEU A 53 -22.65 17.58 5.42
C LEU A 53 -23.97 18.04 4.81
N ALA A 54 -24.92 18.48 5.64
CA ALA A 54 -26.22 19.01 5.22
C ALA A 54 -26.09 20.40 4.54
N SER A 55 -25.14 21.21 4.98
CA SER A 55 -24.83 22.51 4.35
C SER A 55 -24.14 22.37 2.98
N PHE A 56 -23.77 21.15 2.57
CA PHE A 56 -23.12 20.90 1.30
C PHE A 56 -24.08 21.08 0.12
N PRO A 57 -23.79 21.97 -0.85
CA PRO A 57 -24.76 22.42 -1.85
C PRO A 57 -25.16 21.35 -2.88
N SER A 58 -24.38 20.28 -3.05
CA SER A 58 -24.72 19.21 -4.00
C SER A 58 -24.32 17.82 -3.48
N LYS A 59 -25.34 17.05 -3.09
CA LYS A 59 -25.19 15.63 -2.67
C LYS A 59 -24.56 14.75 -3.76
N LYS A 60 -24.80 15.08 -5.04
CA LYS A 60 -24.19 14.37 -6.17
C LYS A 60 -22.69 14.63 -6.28
N GLN A 61 -22.26 15.88 -6.05
CA GLN A 61 -20.84 16.24 -6.01
C GLN A 61 -20.15 15.66 -4.77
N LEU A 62 -20.86 15.56 -3.65
CA LEU A 62 -20.36 14.93 -2.43
C LEU A 62 -19.93 13.48 -2.67
N LYS A 63 -20.79 12.63 -3.26
CA LYS A 63 -20.43 11.24 -3.59
C LYS A 63 -19.20 11.15 -4.51
N ALA A 64 -19.12 12.04 -5.50
CA ALA A 64 -17.97 12.10 -6.40
C ALA A 64 -16.67 12.54 -5.68
N GLN A 65 -16.77 13.48 -4.75
CA GLN A 65 -15.63 13.94 -3.95
C GLN A 65 -15.14 12.88 -2.98
N VAL A 66 -16.04 12.19 -2.26
CA VAL A 66 -15.67 11.07 -1.39
C VAL A 66 -14.92 10.00 -2.18
N LYS A 67 -15.42 9.65 -3.37
CA LYS A 67 -14.73 8.71 -4.27
C LYS A 67 -13.35 9.20 -4.70
N HIS A 68 -13.21 10.50 -4.99
CA HIS A 68 -11.93 11.10 -5.34
C HIS A 68 -10.94 11.11 -4.17
N LEU A 69 -11.39 11.45 -2.96
CA LEU A 69 -10.56 11.40 -1.75
C LEU A 69 -10.09 9.98 -1.46
N ASN A 70 -10.98 8.99 -1.47
CA ASN A 70 -10.63 7.59 -1.25
C ASN A 70 -9.60 7.10 -2.27
N LYS A 71 -9.79 7.45 -3.55
CA LYS A 71 -8.83 7.13 -4.61
C LYS A 71 -7.49 7.84 -4.40
N GLY A 72 -7.52 9.11 -3.96
CA GLY A 72 -6.33 9.90 -3.66
C GLY A 72 -5.51 9.30 -2.51
N LEU A 73 -6.17 8.91 -1.43
CA LEU A 73 -5.57 8.21 -0.29
C LEU A 73 -4.92 6.89 -0.71
N GLN A 74 -5.65 6.03 -1.42
CA GLN A 74 -5.09 4.78 -1.96
C GLN A 74 -3.85 5.03 -2.82
N ASN A 75 -3.92 5.98 -3.75
CA ASN A 75 -2.77 6.34 -4.59
C ASN A 75 -1.57 6.83 -3.75
N GLN A 76 -1.78 7.60 -2.69
CA GLN A 76 -0.70 8.06 -1.81
C GLN A 76 -0.07 6.90 -1.02
N LEU A 77 -0.86 5.92 -0.59
CA LEU A 77 -0.36 4.72 0.07
C LEU A 77 0.41 3.81 -0.91
N ASP A 78 -0.13 3.61 -2.11
CA ASP A 78 0.47 2.79 -3.15
C ASP A 78 1.76 3.40 -3.70
N THR A 79 1.81 4.71 -3.92
CA THR A 79 3.05 5.39 -4.35
C THR A 79 4.15 5.28 -3.30
N ARG A 80 3.83 5.29 -2.00
CA ARG A 80 4.80 5.03 -0.94
C ARG A 80 5.31 3.59 -1.00
N LYS A 81 4.43 2.62 -1.25
CA LYS A 81 4.80 1.20 -1.39
C LYS A 81 5.67 0.97 -2.63
N GLN A 82 5.27 1.51 -3.78
CA GLN A 82 6.03 1.44 -5.02
C GLN A 82 7.38 2.15 -4.93
N ARG A 83 7.48 3.29 -4.22
CA ARG A 83 8.78 3.94 -3.97
C ARG A 83 9.70 3.06 -3.12
N LYS A 84 9.17 2.31 -2.15
CA LYS A 84 9.95 1.34 -1.37
C LYS A 84 10.36 0.13 -2.22
N GLU A 85 9.49 -0.34 -3.11
CA GLU A 85 9.80 -1.46 -4.03
C GLU A 85 10.80 -1.08 -5.12
N LYS A 86 10.71 0.13 -5.70
CA LYS A 86 11.71 0.64 -6.65
C LYS A 86 13.09 0.82 -6.03
N ARG A 87 13.17 0.96 -4.69
CA ARG A 87 14.43 0.98 -3.92
C ARG A 87 14.93 -0.42 -3.54
N LYS A 88 14.14 -1.48 -3.74
CA LYS A 88 14.64 -2.86 -3.66
C LYS A 88 15.41 -3.18 -4.93
N ILE A 89 16.63 -2.66 -4.95
CA ILE A 89 17.83 -3.08 -5.68
C ILE A 89 17.54 -4.13 -6.78
N LYS A 90 17.46 -3.64 -8.02
CA LYS A 90 17.46 -4.44 -9.25
C LYS A 90 18.87 -4.95 -9.63
N ASP A 91 19.88 -4.66 -8.82
CA ASP A 91 21.31 -4.86 -9.15
C ASP A 91 21.92 -6.15 -8.58
N LEU A 92 21.16 -6.93 -7.80
CA LEU A 92 21.56 -8.28 -7.37
C LEU A 92 21.91 -9.28 -8.51
N PRO A 93 21.26 -9.27 -9.69
CA PRO A 93 21.61 -10.23 -10.74
C PRO A 93 22.96 -9.89 -11.39
N TRP A 94 23.32 -8.60 -11.53
CA TRP A 94 24.57 -8.20 -12.19
C TRP A 94 25.81 -8.55 -11.36
N ILE A 95 25.74 -8.39 -10.03
CA ILE A 95 26.86 -8.77 -9.15
C ILE A 95 27.10 -10.29 -9.18
N LEU A 96 26.04 -11.09 -9.27
CA LEU A 96 26.13 -12.55 -9.36
C LEU A 96 26.72 -12.99 -10.70
N VAL A 97 26.30 -12.39 -11.82
CA VAL A 97 26.87 -12.65 -13.15
C VAL A 97 28.36 -12.31 -13.18
N ALA A 98 28.76 -11.15 -12.64
CA ALA A 98 30.17 -10.76 -12.57
C ALA A 98 31.00 -11.76 -11.76
N ALA A 99 30.49 -12.21 -10.60
CA ALA A 99 31.17 -13.20 -9.77
C ALA A 99 31.36 -14.55 -10.49
N VAL A 100 30.35 -15.03 -11.24
CA VAL A 100 30.44 -16.28 -12.03
C VAL A 100 31.48 -16.17 -13.13
N ILE A 101 31.55 -15.03 -13.83
CA ILE A 101 32.55 -14.79 -14.89
C ILE A 101 33.97 -14.83 -14.31
N ILE A 102 34.21 -14.16 -13.18
CA ILE A 102 35.51 -14.17 -12.52
C ILE A 102 35.91 -15.59 -12.11
N LEU A 103 34.98 -16.36 -11.56
CA LEU A 103 35.22 -17.75 -11.13
C LEU A 103 35.56 -18.64 -12.34
N LEU A 104 34.84 -18.49 -13.46
CA LEU A 104 35.16 -19.20 -14.71
C LEU A 104 36.55 -18.86 -15.24
N LEU A 105 36.95 -17.58 -15.21
CA LEU A 105 38.29 -17.16 -15.62
C LEU A 105 39.39 -17.78 -14.74
N CYS A 106 39.17 -17.87 -13.43
CA CYS A 106 40.09 -18.55 -12.51
C CYS A 106 40.22 -20.05 -12.84
N VAL A 107 39.10 -20.72 -13.13
CA VAL A 107 39.11 -22.14 -13.50
C VAL A 107 39.83 -22.36 -14.83
N LEU A 108 39.55 -21.55 -15.85
CA LEU A 108 40.23 -21.64 -17.14
C LEU A 108 41.73 -21.34 -17.02
N GLY A 109 42.11 -20.34 -16.22
CA GLY A 109 43.52 -20.05 -15.94
C GLY A 109 44.22 -21.24 -15.27
N TYR A 110 43.55 -21.86 -14.29
CA TYR A 110 44.07 -23.05 -13.62
C TYR A 110 44.20 -24.26 -14.57
N THR A 111 43.20 -24.53 -15.43
CA THR A 111 43.27 -25.66 -16.36
C THR A 111 44.37 -25.48 -17.40
N VAL A 112 44.59 -24.26 -17.91
CA VAL A 112 45.70 -23.94 -18.82
C VAL A 112 47.05 -24.15 -18.13
N LEU A 113 47.23 -23.66 -16.90
CA LEU A 113 48.47 -23.86 -16.14
C LEU A 113 48.71 -25.34 -15.84
N HIS A 114 47.68 -26.08 -15.43
CA HIS A 114 47.77 -27.50 -15.17
C HIS A 114 48.10 -28.30 -16.44
N LEU A 115 47.47 -27.97 -17.57
CA LEU A 115 47.74 -28.61 -18.85
C LEU A 115 49.15 -28.30 -19.35
N TYR A 116 49.62 -27.07 -19.20
CA TYR A 116 50.97 -26.67 -19.60
C TYR A 116 52.03 -27.34 -18.71
N HIS A 117 51.81 -27.38 -17.40
CA HIS A 117 52.66 -28.13 -16.47
C HIS A 117 52.70 -29.62 -16.81
N HIS A 118 51.54 -30.25 -17.04
CA HIS A 118 51.46 -31.67 -17.39
C HIS A 118 52.09 -31.98 -18.76
N HIS A 119 51.84 -31.15 -19.78
CA HIS A 119 52.43 -31.33 -21.12
C HIS A 119 53.96 -31.12 -21.13
N PHE A 120 54.49 -30.26 -20.26
CA PHE A 120 55.94 -30.08 -20.12
C PHE A 120 56.62 -31.30 -19.45
N THR A 121 55.92 -32.04 -18.58
CA THR A 121 56.48 -33.24 -17.92
C THR A 121 56.60 -34.50 -18.81
N LEU A 122 55.94 -34.53 -19.97
CA LEU A 122 55.98 -35.68 -20.90
C LEU A 122 56.94 -35.50 -22.09
N LYS A 123 57.46 -34.28 -22.33
CA LYS A 123 58.42 -34.00 -23.42
C LYS A 123 59.89 -33.98 -22.95
N GLY A 124 60.15 -34.52 -21.76
CA GLY A 124 61.45 -34.54 -21.10
C GLY A 124 62.00 -35.95 -20.83
N ARG A 125 61.65 -36.93 -21.67
CA ARG A 125 62.36 -38.22 -21.78
C ARG A 125 62.51 -38.59 -23.25
#